data_AF-E6XDB1-F1
#
_entry.id   AF-E6XDB1-F1
#
_cell.length_a   1.000
_cell.length_b   1.000
_cell.length_c   1.000
_cell.angle_alpha   90.00
_cell.angle_beta   90.00
_cell.angle_gamma   90.00
#
_symmetry.space_group_name_H-M   'P 1'
#
loop_
_entity.id
_entity.type
_entity.pdbx_description
1 polymer ?
#
loop_
_entity_poly.entity_id
_entity_poly.type
_entity_poly.pdbx_seq_one_letter_code
_entity_poly.pdbx_strand_id
1 'polypeptide(L)'
;MLQSIRTKIAATLITSNLILGNGILFIGGKSSFTEAVNYPLMGGMSLACIILYTLFFYYSKFETYSKFKLILLSVLSCMAIILLGCWFTVLLKEPIAEFFMNIPTALLMGIMGNIMFFPVSIVLGLLNFGIIRYYKNKKNVISF
;
A
#
# COMPACT_ATOMS: atom_id res chain seq x y z
N MET A 1 -12.37 -23.08 2.49
CA MET A 1 -11.14 -23.10 1.66
C MET A 1 -10.84 -21.75 0.99
N LEU A 2 -11.82 -21.10 0.34
CA LEU A 2 -11.63 -19.81 -0.37
C LEU A 2 -11.06 -18.69 0.53
N GLN A 3 -11.63 -18.54 1.74
CA GLN A 3 -11.24 -17.51 2.70
C GLN A 3 -9.79 -17.69 3.18
N SER A 4 -9.34 -18.93 3.39
CA SER A 4 -7.94 -19.21 3.76
C SER A 4 -6.94 -18.76 2.69
N ILE A 5 -7.27 -18.92 1.41
CA ILE A 5 -6.41 -18.47 0.30
C ILE A 5 -6.38 -16.95 0.21
N ARG A 6 -7.54 -16.29 0.39
CA ARG A 6 -7.61 -14.82 0.43
C ARG A 6 -6.75 -14.24 1.56
N THR A 7 -6.84 -14.82 2.75
CA THR A 7 -6.02 -14.41 3.90
C THR A 7 -4.53 -14.61 3.63
N LYS A 8 -4.12 -15.72 2.99
CA LYS A 8 -2.72 -15.95 2.60
C LYS A 8 -2.22 -14.92 1.60
N ILE A 9 -3.02 -14.59 0.58
CA ILE A 9 -2.67 -13.56 -0.40
C ILE A 9 -2.54 -12.19 0.28
N ALA A 10 -3.53 -11.81 1.10
CA ALA A 10 -3.52 -10.56 1.84
C ALA A 10 -2.29 -10.44 2.76
N ALA A 11 -2.01 -11.47 3.56
CA ALA A 11 -0.86 -11.49 4.46
C ALA A 11 0.47 -11.38 3.70
N THR A 12 0.59 -12.07 2.57
CA THR A 12 1.80 -12.02 1.74
C THR A 12 1.99 -10.63 1.16
N LEU A 13 0.93 -10.01 0.63
CA LEU A 13 0.97 -8.67 0.07
C LEU A 13 1.23 -7.60 1.13
N ILE A 14 0.57 -7.67 2.28
CA ILE A 14 0.81 -6.74 3.39
C ILE A 14 2.28 -6.85 3.80
N THR A 15 2.78 -8.06 4.04
CA THR A 15 4.18 -8.27 4.44
C THR A 15 5.16 -7.77 3.38
N SER A 16 4.94 -8.08 2.10
CA SER A 16 5.85 -7.66 1.03
C SER A 16 5.85 -6.14 0.85
N ASN A 17 4.69 -5.49 0.88
CA ASN A 17 4.60 -4.03 0.74
C ASN A 17 5.13 -3.31 1.98
N LEU A 18 4.95 -3.86 3.18
CA LEU A 18 5.56 -3.31 4.40
C LEU A 18 7.08 -3.39 4.34
N ILE A 19 7.65 -4.54 3.99
CA ILE A 19 9.11 -4.71 3.90
C ILE A 19 9.70 -3.80 2.82
N LEU A 20 9.16 -3.87 1.60
CA LEU A 20 9.69 -3.09 0.46
C LEU A 20 9.43 -1.60 0.63
N GLY A 21 8.20 -1.22 1.01
CA GLY A 21 7.81 0.18 1.19
C GLY A 21 8.60 0.84 2.33
N ASN A 22 8.68 0.21 3.50
CA ASN A 22 9.48 0.74 4.60
C ASN A 22 10.98 0.69 4.29
N GLY A 23 11.46 -0.30 3.53
CA GLY A 23 12.84 -0.34 3.05
C GLY A 23 13.19 0.84 2.15
N ILE A 24 12.31 1.17 1.19
CA ILE A 24 12.46 2.34 0.31
C ILE A 24 12.43 3.63 1.12
N LEU A 25 11.50 3.77 2.08
CA LEU A 25 11.42 4.95 2.94
C LEU A 25 12.59 5.06 3.91
N PHE A 26 13.17 3.94 4.36
CA PHE A 26 14.33 3.95 5.23
C PHE A 26 15.59 4.40 4.48
N ILE A 27 15.77 3.91 3.24
CA ILE A 27 16.91 4.28 2.39
C ILE A 27 16.74 5.70 1.83
N GLY A 28 15.56 6.02 1.29
CA GLY A 28 15.25 7.31 0.67
C GLY A 28 14.84 8.41 1.65
N GLY A 29 14.52 8.06 2.90
CA GLY A 29 14.12 8.99 3.96
C GLY A 29 15.27 9.53 4.78
N LYS A 30 16.53 9.24 4.41
CA LYS A 30 17.66 10.08 4.83
C LYS A 30 17.51 11.44 4.16
N SER A 31 16.89 12.36 4.88
CA SER A 31 16.79 13.77 4.49
C SER A 31 18.16 14.30 4.11
N SER A 32 18.29 14.92 2.93
CA SER A 32 19.51 15.61 2.49
C SER A 32 19.92 16.78 3.41
N PHE A 33 19.08 17.13 4.40
CA PHE A 33 19.29 18.27 5.31
C PHE A 33 19.44 17.87 6.78
N THR A 34 19.03 16.67 7.19
CA THR A 34 18.99 16.27 8.62
C THR A 34 19.39 14.82 8.89
N GLU A 35 19.62 13.98 7.87
CA GLU A 35 19.96 12.54 7.97
C GLU A 35 19.01 11.65 8.81
N ALA A 36 18.00 12.22 9.46
CA ALA A 36 17.07 11.52 10.33
C ALA A 36 15.94 10.84 9.53
N VAL A 37 15.67 9.58 9.86
CA VAL A 37 14.61 8.77 9.27
C VAL A 37 13.23 9.30 9.69
N ASN A 38 12.33 9.48 8.73
CA ASN A 38 10.96 9.93 8.98
C ASN A 38 10.04 8.77 9.43
N TYR A 39 10.19 8.37 10.69
CA TYR A 39 9.37 7.29 11.29
C TYR A 39 7.85 7.55 11.27
N PRO A 40 7.34 8.77 11.51
CA PRO A 40 5.91 9.04 11.38
C PRO A 40 5.37 8.71 9.99
N LEU A 41 6.12 9.03 8.94
CA LEU A 41 5.75 8.68 7.56
C LEU A 41 5.72 7.16 7.35
N MET A 42 6.75 6.45 7.81
CA MET A 42 6.78 4.98 7.74
C MET A 42 5.59 4.35 8.49
N GLY A 43 5.25 4.90 9.66
CA GLY A 43 4.09 4.48 10.44
C GLY A 43 2.77 4.71 9.72
N GLY A 44 2.55 5.93 9.19
CA GLY A 44 1.33 6.28 8.46
C GLY A 44 1.12 5.42 7.20
N MET A 45 2.19 5.22 6.42
CA MET A 45 2.18 4.38 5.22
C MET A 45 1.91 2.90 5.55
N SER A 46 2.48 2.41 6.65
CA SER A 46 2.25 1.03 7.13
C SER A 46 0.80 0.82 7.56
N LEU A 47 0.22 1.78 8.28
CA LEU A 47 -1.18 1.73 8.72
C LEU A 47 -2.14 1.74 7.53
N ALA A 48 -1.91 2.63 6.55
CA ALA A 48 -2.68 2.66 5.30
C ALA A 48 -2.61 1.32 4.55
N CYS A 49 -1.41 0.74 4.43
CA CYS A 49 -1.21 -0.54 3.76
C CYS A 49 -2.03 -1.67 4.40
N ILE A 50 -1.96 -1.80 5.73
CA ILE A 50 -2.69 -2.84 6.47
C ILE A 50 -4.20 -2.65 6.31
N ILE A 51 -4.71 -1.44 6.53
CA ILE A 51 -6.15 -1.16 6.47
C ILE A 51 -6.66 -1.39 5.05
N LEU A 52 -6.02 -0.80 4.04
CA LEU A 52 -6.49 -0.85 2.66
C LEU A 52 -6.48 -2.28 2.11
N TYR A 53 -5.39 -3.03 2.31
CA TYR A 53 -5.36 -4.42 1.84
C TYR A 53 -6.30 -5.32 2.63
N THR A 54 -6.46 -5.13 3.93
CA THR A 54 -7.41 -5.93 4.72
C THR A 54 -8.84 -5.72 4.20
N LEU A 55 -9.27 -4.46 4.04
CA LEU A 55 -10.58 -4.14 3.49
C LEU A 55 -10.73 -4.64 2.05
N PHE A 56 -9.70 -4.43 1.23
CA PHE A 56 -9.72 -4.86 -0.17
C PHE A 56 -9.89 -6.38 -0.31
N PHE A 57 -9.10 -7.20 0.40
CA PHE A 57 -9.20 -8.66 0.29
C PHE A 57 -10.43 -9.24 0.98
N TYR A 58 -11.00 -8.52 1.95
CA TYR A 58 -12.25 -8.91 2.59
C TYR A 58 -13.45 -8.68 1.66
N TYR A 59 -13.56 -7.49 1.05
CA TYR A 59 -14.73 -7.10 0.26
C TYR A 59 -14.61 -7.41 -1.24
N SER A 60 -13.40 -7.42 -1.81
CA SER A 60 -13.24 -7.61 -3.25
C SER A 60 -13.45 -9.07 -3.67
N LYS A 61 -14.17 -9.26 -4.78
CA LYS A 61 -14.28 -10.54 -5.49
C LYS A 61 -13.20 -10.62 -6.58
N PHE A 62 -11.94 -10.35 -6.22
CA PHE A 62 -10.82 -10.23 -7.16
C PHE A 62 -10.59 -11.51 -8.01
N GLU A 63 -11.14 -12.66 -7.61
CA GLU A 63 -11.03 -13.90 -8.40
C GLU A 63 -11.73 -13.81 -9.76
N THR A 64 -12.77 -12.99 -9.89
CA THR A 64 -13.52 -12.82 -11.14
C THR A 64 -12.90 -11.76 -12.06
N TYR A 65 -11.84 -11.08 -11.60
CA TYR A 65 -11.27 -9.96 -12.34
C TYR A 65 -10.38 -10.44 -13.49
N SER A 66 -10.41 -9.68 -14.59
CA SER A 66 -9.51 -9.87 -15.72
C SER A 66 -8.07 -9.47 -15.34
N LYS A 67 -7.08 -9.94 -16.12
CA LYS A 67 -5.67 -9.62 -15.89
C LYS A 67 -5.42 -8.11 -15.85
N PHE A 68 -6.00 -7.38 -16.80
CA PHE A 68 -5.88 -5.92 -16.88
C PHE A 68 -6.47 -5.23 -15.64
N LYS A 69 -7.66 -5.65 -15.20
CA LYS A 69 -8.29 -5.12 -13.98
C LYS A 69 -7.42 -5.35 -12.75
N LEU A 70 -6.79 -6.52 -12.62
CA LEU A 70 -5.91 -6.82 -11.48
C LEU A 70 -4.64 -5.96 -11.48
N ILE A 71 -4.04 -5.71 -12.65
CA ILE A 71 -2.86 -4.83 -12.76
C ILE A 71 -3.23 -3.40 -12.35
N LEU A 72 -4.26 -2.84 -12.96
CA LEU A 72 -4.70 -1.48 -12.68
C LEU A 72 -5.03 -1.31 -11.20
N LEU A 73 -5.77 -2.26 -10.64
CA LEU A 73 -6.14 -2.27 -9.23
C LEU A 73 -4.93 -2.36 -8.30
N SER A 74 -3.91 -3.16 -8.64
CA SER A 74 -2.71 -3.29 -7.83
C SER A 74 -1.90 -1.99 -7.80
N VAL A 75 -1.81 -1.28 -8.93
CA VAL A 75 -1.16 0.04 -9.01
C VAL A 75 -1.98 1.09 -8.25
N LEU A 76 -3.29 1.15 -8.48
CA LEU A 76 -4.18 2.08 -7.77
C LEU A 76 -4.21 1.85 -6.26
N SER A 77 -4.06 0.60 -5.82
CA SER A 77 -3.93 0.26 -4.39
C SER A 77 -2.69 0.90 -3.79
N CYS A 78 -1.56 0.84 -4.48
CA CYS A 78 -0.32 1.49 -4.03
C CYS A 78 -0.48 3.01 -3.96
N MET A 79 -1.12 3.61 -4.97
CA MET A 79 -1.37 5.05 -5.00
C MET A 79 -2.32 5.51 -3.87
N ALA A 80 -3.36 4.72 -3.59
CA ALA A 80 -4.28 4.96 -2.49
C ALA A 80 -3.59 4.82 -1.14
N ILE A 81 -2.67 3.84 -0.98
CA ILE A 81 -1.85 3.69 0.22
C ILE A 81 -0.97 4.92 0.44
N ILE A 82 -0.34 5.47 -0.60
CA ILE A 82 0.45 6.71 -0.48
C ILE A 82 -0.41 7.87 -0.01
N LEU A 83 -1.58 8.05 -0.63
CA LEU A 83 -2.47 9.16 -0.31
C LEU A 83 -3.00 9.07 1.13
N LEU A 84 -3.51 7.90 1.52
CA LEU A 84 -4.00 7.64 2.88
C LEU A 84 -2.87 7.63 3.91
N GLY A 85 -1.68 7.16 3.53
CA GLY A 85 -0.52 7.10 4.41
C GLY A 85 -0.02 8.48 4.79
N CYS A 86 -0.05 9.44 3.87
CA CYS A 86 0.23 10.85 4.17
C CYS A 86 -0.80 11.44 5.15
N TRP A 87 -2.09 11.09 5.02
CA TRP A 87 -3.11 11.47 6.00
C TRP A 87 -2.85 10.88 7.38
N PHE A 88 -2.56 9.57 7.47
CA PHE A 88 -2.22 8.95 8.75
C PHE A 88 -0.93 9.49 9.35
N THR A 89 0.02 9.95 8.52
CA THR A 89 1.26 10.58 8.99
C THR A 89 0.98 11.87 9.75
N VAL A 90 0.08 12.72 9.23
CA VAL A 90 -0.33 13.95 9.93
C VAL A 90 -1.05 13.59 11.22
N LEU A 91 -1.95 12.59 11.19
CA LEU A 91 -2.64 12.11 12.39
C LEU A 91 -1.68 11.57 13.48
N LEU A 92 -0.55 10.97 13.08
CA LEU A 92 0.46 10.47 14.01
C LEU A 92 1.40 11.56 14.55
N LYS A 93 1.55 12.67 13.82
CA LYS A 93 2.50 13.73 14.15
C LYS A 93 1.86 14.87 14.93
N GLU A 94 0.59 15.15 14.70
CA GLU A 94 -0.10 16.34 15.20
C GLU A 94 -1.28 16.00 16.12
N PRO A 95 -1.62 16.89 17.06
CA PRO A 95 -2.83 16.74 17.86
C PRO A 95 -4.09 16.84 16.99
N ILE A 96 -5.16 16.16 17.41
CA ILE A 96 -6.42 16.02 16.64
C ILE A 96 -7.02 17.39 16.23
N ALA A 97 -6.86 18.42 17.07
CA ALA A 97 -7.37 19.76 16.77
C ALA A 97 -6.67 20.40 15.55
N GLU A 98 -5.36 20.14 15.38
CA GLU A 98 -4.56 20.66 14.28
C GLU A 98 -4.69 19.81 13.01
N PHE A 99 -4.98 18.51 13.16
CA PHE A 99 -5.22 17.60 12.05
C PHE A 99 -6.27 18.15 11.06
N PHE A 100 -7.41 18.65 11.55
CA PHE A 100 -8.49 19.17 10.69
C PHE A 100 -8.07 20.40 9.88
N MET A 101 -7.17 21.22 10.44
CA MET A 101 -6.63 22.40 9.76
C MET A 101 -5.60 22.02 8.69
N ASN A 102 -4.92 20.87 8.87
CA ASN A 102 -3.85 20.38 8.00
C ASN A 102 -4.30 19.36 6.96
N ILE A 103 -5.61 19.08 6.83
CA ILE A 103 -6.17 18.21 5.78
C ILE A 103 -5.71 18.64 4.37
N PRO A 104 -5.75 19.94 3.98
CA PRO A 104 -5.30 20.35 2.65
C PRO A 104 -3.82 20.05 2.41
N THR A 105 -2.99 20.27 3.42
CA THR A 105 -1.55 19.97 3.40
C THR A 105 -1.32 18.47 3.24
N ALA A 106 -2.03 17.65 4.00
CA ALA A 106 -1.94 16.20 3.94
C ALA A 106 -2.35 15.65 2.55
N LEU A 107 -3.39 16.23 1.95
CA LEU A 107 -3.84 15.90 0.59
C LEU A 107 -2.78 16.28 -0.45
N LEU A 108 -2.23 17.49 -0.36
CA LEU A 108 -1.19 17.98 -1.27
C LEU A 108 0.08 17.12 -1.18
N MET A 109 0.50 16.76 0.03
CA MET A 109 1.61 15.83 0.25
C MET A 109 1.30 14.44 -0.33
N GLY A 110 0.07 13.94 -0.19
CA GLY A 110 -0.35 12.68 -0.80
C GLY A 110 -0.30 12.69 -2.32
N ILE A 111 -0.70 13.79 -2.96
CA ILE A 111 -0.62 13.97 -4.42
C ILE A 111 0.84 14.07 -4.87
N MET A 112 1.66 14.87 -4.20
CA MET A 112 3.09 14.99 -4.50
C MET A 112 3.84 13.69 -4.29
N GLY A 113 3.53 12.97 -3.21
CA GLY A 113 4.05 11.63 -2.96
C GLY A 113 3.68 10.67 -4.08
N ASN A 114 2.45 10.70 -4.56
CA ASN A 114 2.03 9.88 -5.70
C ASN A 114 2.78 10.22 -6.98
N ILE A 115 3.02 11.50 -7.27
CA ILE A 115 3.77 11.93 -8.45
C ILE A 115 5.24 11.46 -8.36
N MET A 116 5.87 11.66 -7.20
CA MET A 116 7.28 11.29 -6.97
C MET A 116 7.49 9.77 -6.97
N PHE A 117 6.60 9.04 -6.30
CA PHE A 117 6.66 7.58 -6.17
C PHE A 117 5.82 6.85 -7.22
N PHE A 118 5.41 7.52 -8.31
CA PHE A 118 4.64 6.88 -9.37
C PHE A 118 5.37 5.68 -10.00
N PRO A 119 6.67 5.78 -10.37
CA PRO A 119 7.39 4.63 -10.91
C PRO A 119 7.48 3.47 -9.92
N VAL A 120 7.67 3.79 -8.63
CA VAL A 120 7.70 2.80 -7.54
C VAL A 120 6.35 2.11 -7.40
N SER A 121 5.26 2.86 -7.49
CA SER A 121 3.88 2.33 -7.45
C SER A 121 3.59 1.38 -8.62
N ILE A 122 4.13 1.66 -9.82
CA ILE A 122 4.03 0.74 -10.95
C ILE A 122 4.76 -0.56 -10.65
N VAL A 123 6.03 -0.50 -10.22
CA VAL A 123 6.85 -1.69 -9.95
C VAL A 123 6.24 -2.54 -8.83
N LEU A 124 5.87 -1.93 -7.71
CA LEU A 124 5.21 -2.62 -6.60
C LEU A 124 3.84 -3.16 -7.01
N GLY A 125 3.06 -2.41 -7.80
CA GLY A 125 1.79 -2.86 -8.33
C GLY A 125 1.93 -4.12 -9.21
N LEU A 126 2.96 -4.18 -10.05
CA LEU A 126 3.25 -5.36 -10.87
C LEU A 126 3.71 -6.56 -10.02
N LEU A 127 4.51 -6.32 -8.98
CA LEU A 127 4.91 -7.35 -8.02
C LEU A 127 3.68 -7.92 -7.28
N ASN A 128 2.78 -7.04 -6.83
CA ASN A 128 1.54 -7.41 -6.18
C ASN A 128 0.64 -8.23 -7.10
N PHE A 129 0.50 -7.82 -8.37
CA PHE A 129 -0.17 -8.61 -9.39
C PHE A 129 0.45 -10.00 -9.56
N GLY A 130 1.79 -10.09 -9.59
CA GLY A 130 2.53 -11.35 -9.67
C GLY A 130 2.19 -12.30 -8.52
N ILE A 131 2.19 -11.79 -7.28
CA ILE A 131 1.81 -12.55 -6.09
C ILE A 131 0.36 -13.06 -6.20
N ILE A 132 -0.59 -12.18 -6.51
CA ILE A 132 -2.01 -12.56 -6.66
C ILE A 132 -2.16 -13.66 -7.72
N ARG A 133 -1.47 -13.53 -8.86
CA ARG A 133 -1.51 -14.49 -9.95
C ARG A 133 -0.90 -15.84 -9.56
N TYR A 134 0.23 -15.85 -8.85
CA TYR A 134 0.86 -17.08 -8.38
C TYR A 134 -0.09 -17.90 -7.50
N TYR A 135 -0.72 -17.28 -6.50
CA TYR A 135 -1.67 -17.97 -5.63
C TYR A 135 -2.97 -18.36 -6.35
N LYS A 136 -3.46 -17.54 -7.30
CA LYS A 136 -4.64 -17.88 -8.12
C LYS A 136 -4.38 -19.12 -8.99
N ASN A 137 -3.21 -19.21 -9.62
CA ASN A 137 -2.84 -20.37 -10.42
C ASN A 137 -2.64 -21.63 -9.57
N LYS A 138 -2.00 -21.52 -8.41
CA LYS A 138 -1.83 -22.66 -7.49
C LYS A 138 -3.16 -23.22 -7.00
N LYS A 139 -4.17 -22.37 -6.78
CA LYS A 139 -5.54 -22.81 -6.46
C LYS A 139 -6.15 -23.64 -7.59
N ASN A 140 -6.02 -23.18 -8.84
CA ASN A 140 -6.57 -23.90 -10.00
C ASN A 140 -5.94 -25.30 -10.19
N VAL A 141 -4.71 -25.51 -9.73
CA VAL A 141 -4.01 -26.80 -9.81
C VAL A 141 -4.47 -27.78 -8.72
N ILE A 142 -4.86 -27.29 -7.52
CA ILE A 142 -5.26 -28.14 -6.38
C ILE A 142 -6.77 -28.50 -6.44
N SER A 143 -7.53 -27.87 -7.34
CA SER A 143 -8.96 -28.14 -7.53
C SER A 143 -9.28 -29.19 -8.62
N PHE A 144 -8.27 -29.91 -9.11
CA PHE A 144 -8.40 -31.13 -9.92
C PHE A 144 -7.95 -32.33 -9.09
#